data_AF-A0A950SLS8-F1
#
_entry.id   AF-A0A950SLS8-F1
#
_cell.length_a   1.000
_cell.length_b   1.000
_cell.length_c   1.000
_cell.angle_alpha   90.00
_cell.angle_beta   90.00
_cell.angle_gamma   90.00
#
_symmetry.space_group_name_H-M   'P 1'
#
loop_
_entity.id
_entity.type
_entity.pdbx_description
1 polymer ?
#
loop_
_entity_poly.entity_id
_entity_poly.type
_entity_poly.pdbx_seq_one_letter_code
_entity_poly.pdbx_strand_id
1 'polypeptide(L)'
;MSSLAGGSAAPMSTDERLLYEARWRPRYAVVAALAGICLMAAAIIQLSGPHTKVDELTLDLITANQRFGLDVTAAVINALGSLALAATLFFLLGAVRARNPQSQPFIGVVVGLGGVLAAIAGVAYAVIIGIKAHQFVTTGAQTYQEANHLTSSGGIVALQLVGQGAALLLALGFVLVSLGAMRVGLLTRFMGYLGMLAGVLILFQITQVPVVQGYWLLALAYLFTGRWPTGVPPAWRSGQTEKWPSSQELRERRIRAAGAKAGGDGRSRRAPAPEPVTTPAPSSATPASGAGRGAQKRKRKRRK
;
A
#
# COMPACT_ATOMS: atom_id res chain seq x y z
N MET A 1 20.01 4.82 52.67
CA MET A 1 18.78 4.28 52.03
C MET A 1 18.75 4.80 50.61
N SER A 2 19.49 4.13 49.71
CA SER A 2 18.93 3.35 48.59
C SER A 2 18.58 4.28 47.40
N SER A 3 19.54 4.63 46.54
CA SER A 3 19.94 3.85 45.36
C SER A 3 18.76 3.10 44.73
N LEU A 4 17.93 3.81 43.98
CA LEU A 4 17.09 3.21 42.94
C LEU A 4 17.78 3.46 41.61
N ALA A 5 18.59 2.47 41.23
CA ALA A 5 19.07 2.28 39.89
C ALA A 5 17.87 2.28 38.93
N GLY A 6 17.66 3.40 38.25
CA GLY A 6 16.93 3.41 37.00
C GLY A 6 17.70 2.50 36.06
N GLY A 7 17.20 1.28 35.87
CA GLY A 7 17.66 0.34 34.87
C GLY A 7 17.40 0.95 33.50
N SER A 8 18.31 1.81 33.06
CA SER A 8 18.44 2.24 31.67
C SER A 8 18.69 0.98 30.87
N ALA A 9 17.63 0.38 30.32
CA ALA A 9 17.76 -0.69 29.35
C ALA A 9 18.73 -0.17 28.28
N ALA A 10 19.91 -0.78 28.20
CA ALA A 10 20.93 -0.36 27.26
C ALA A 10 20.30 -0.33 25.86
N PRO A 11 20.53 0.74 25.07
CA PRO A 11 19.98 0.81 23.73
C PRO A 11 20.45 -0.42 22.96
N MET A 12 19.49 -1.27 22.55
CA MET A 12 19.73 -2.51 21.79
C MET A 12 20.70 -2.21 20.65
N SER A 13 21.76 -3.02 20.52
CA SER A 13 22.76 -2.81 19.48
C SER A 13 22.14 -2.98 18.08
N THR A 14 22.75 -2.40 17.04
CA THR A 14 22.21 -2.48 15.67
C THR A 14 22.07 -3.94 15.20
N ASP A 15 23.02 -4.80 15.57
CA ASP A 15 23.00 -6.22 15.21
C ASP A 15 21.90 -7.00 15.94
N GLU A 16 21.72 -6.74 17.25
CA GLU A 16 20.60 -7.30 18.02
C GLU A 16 19.25 -6.89 17.43
N ARG A 17 19.14 -5.63 16.98
CA ARG A 17 17.92 -5.13 16.35
C ARG A 17 17.64 -5.82 15.02
N LEU A 18 18.66 -6.04 14.20
CA LEU A 18 18.53 -6.76 12.94
C LEU A 18 18.12 -8.22 13.16
N LEU A 19 18.67 -8.90 14.18
CA LEU A 19 18.26 -10.25 14.56
C LEU A 19 16.81 -10.30 15.03
N TYR A 20 16.39 -9.33 15.85
CA TYR A 20 15.00 -9.18 16.26
C TYR A 20 14.08 -8.98 15.04
N GLU A 21 14.40 -8.04 14.16
CA GLU A 21 13.61 -7.78 12.96
C GLU A 21 13.57 -9.00 12.04
N ALA A 22 14.68 -9.69 11.80
CA ALA A 22 14.73 -10.92 11.01
C ALA A 22 13.81 -12.02 11.57
N ARG A 23 13.74 -12.17 12.90
CA ARG A 23 12.89 -13.16 13.57
C ARG A 23 11.40 -12.82 13.47
N TRP A 24 11.04 -11.54 13.58
CA TRP A 24 9.64 -11.11 13.64
C TRP A 24 9.02 -10.76 12.29
N ARG A 25 9.83 -10.36 11.30
CA ARG A 25 9.40 -10.06 9.93
C ARG A 25 8.46 -11.11 9.30
N PRO A 26 8.75 -12.43 9.32
CA PRO A 26 7.84 -13.40 8.71
C PRO A 26 6.48 -13.46 9.42
N ARG A 27 6.41 -13.21 10.73
CA ARG A 27 5.13 -13.16 11.47
C ARG A 27 4.31 -11.95 11.07
N TYR A 28 4.94 -10.77 11.00
CA TYR A 28 4.28 -9.56 10.53
C TYR A 28 3.96 -9.59 9.03
N ALA A 29 4.64 -10.43 8.23
CA ALA A 29 4.24 -10.70 6.86
C ALA A 29 2.85 -11.36 6.80
N VAL A 30 2.61 -12.35 7.67
CA VAL A 30 1.30 -13.00 7.77
C VAL A 30 0.24 -12.01 8.26
N VAL A 31 0.54 -11.20 9.28
CA VAL A 31 -0.39 -10.18 9.79
C VAL A 31 -0.75 -9.15 8.71
N ALA A 32 0.23 -8.67 7.94
CA ALA A 32 -0.01 -7.74 6.83
C ALA A 32 -0.85 -8.39 5.71
N ALA A 33 -0.58 -9.65 5.36
CA ALA A 33 -1.37 -10.38 4.37
C ALA A 33 -2.81 -10.58 4.84
N LEU A 34 -3.00 -11.00 6.09
CA LEU A 34 -4.33 -11.15 6.70
C LEU A 34 -5.07 -9.82 6.73
N ALA A 35 -4.41 -8.72 7.07
CA ALA A 35 -5.02 -7.39 7.02
C ALA A 35 -5.56 -7.08 5.61
N GLY A 36 -4.75 -7.30 4.57
CA GLY A 36 -5.16 -7.06 3.19
C GLY A 36 -6.33 -7.96 2.77
N ILE A 37 -6.27 -9.25 3.09
CA ILE A 37 -7.31 -10.22 2.74
C ILE A 37 -8.62 -9.93 3.48
N CYS A 38 -8.56 -9.67 4.79
CA CYS A 38 -9.75 -9.37 5.58
C CYS A 38 -10.44 -8.09 5.09
N LEU A 39 -9.69 -7.01 4.84
CA LEU A 39 -10.29 -5.75 4.34
C LEU A 39 -10.92 -5.94 2.96
N MET A 40 -10.27 -6.70 2.07
CA MET A 40 -10.84 -7.03 0.76
C MET A 40 -12.08 -7.92 0.87
N ALA A 41 -12.05 -8.95 1.71
CA ALA A 41 -13.16 -9.86 1.93
C ALA A 41 -14.36 -9.13 2.55
N ALA A 42 -14.13 -8.27 3.55
CA ALA A 42 -15.18 -7.45 4.14
C ALA A 42 -15.84 -6.54 3.10
N ALA A 43 -15.05 -5.89 2.25
CA ALA A 43 -15.58 -5.06 1.17
C ALA A 43 -16.39 -5.91 0.17
N ILE A 44 -15.88 -7.06 -0.26
CA ILE A 44 -16.62 -7.96 -1.18
C ILE A 44 -17.96 -8.38 -0.56
N ILE A 45 -17.98 -8.74 0.73
CA ILE A 45 -19.22 -9.09 1.43
C ILE A 45 -20.15 -7.87 1.49
N GLN A 46 -19.65 -6.66 1.76
CA GLN A 46 -20.42 -5.40 1.76
C GLN A 46 -20.91 -4.97 0.38
N LEU A 47 -20.30 -5.45 -0.71
CA LEU A 47 -20.84 -5.29 -2.05
C LEU A 47 -21.76 -6.45 -2.45
N SER A 48 -21.73 -7.58 -1.73
CA SER A 48 -22.52 -8.77 -2.05
C SER A 48 -23.84 -8.76 -1.28
N GLY A 49 -24.96 -8.74 -2.00
CA GLY A 49 -26.29 -8.82 -1.41
C GLY A 49 -27.30 -7.94 -2.13
N PRO A 50 -28.56 -7.94 -1.67
CA PRO A 50 -29.56 -7.02 -2.18
C PRO A 50 -29.14 -5.58 -1.84
N HIS A 51 -29.07 -4.73 -2.86
CA HIS A 51 -28.92 -3.29 -2.70
C HIS A 51 -30.18 -2.62 -3.23
N THR A 52 -30.59 -1.55 -2.57
CA THR A 52 -31.67 -0.69 -3.06
C THR A 52 -31.20 -0.05 -4.38
N LYS A 53 -32.09 -0.07 -5.39
CA LYS A 53 -31.83 0.61 -6.67
C LYS A 53 -32.20 2.10 -6.62
N VAL A 54 -32.91 2.51 -5.57
CA VAL A 54 -33.45 3.84 -5.36
C VAL A 54 -33.08 4.25 -3.94
N ASP A 55 -32.45 5.42 -3.78
CA ASP A 55 -32.09 6.01 -2.48
C ASP A 55 -33.37 6.44 -1.73
N GLU A 56 -34.06 5.47 -1.14
CA GLU A 56 -35.21 5.70 -0.26
C GLU A 56 -34.95 5.07 1.10
N LEU A 57 -34.96 5.91 2.13
CA LEU A 57 -34.61 5.55 3.51
C LEU A 57 -35.42 4.33 4.02
N THR A 58 -36.69 4.26 3.64
CA THR A 58 -37.60 3.13 3.94
C THR A 58 -37.10 1.82 3.36
N LEU A 59 -36.72 1.82 2.07
CA LEU A 59 -36.21 0.64 1.37
C LEU A 59 -34.84 0.22 1.91
N ASP A 60 -34.02 1.18 2.32
CA ASP A 60 -32.72 0.91 2.93
C ASP A 60 -32.87 0.16 4.26
N LEU A 61 -33.78 0.59 5.14
CA LEU A 61 -34.03 -0.10 6.43
C LEU A 61 -34.60 -1.52 6.22
N ILE A 62 -35.48 -1.72 5.25
CA ILE A 62 -36.02 -3.05 4.91
C ILE A 62 -34.89 -3.96 4.42
N THR A 63 -34.05 -3.45 3.52
CA THR A 63 -32.92 -4.19 2.95
C THR A 63 -31.85 -4.49 4.01
N ALA A 64 -31.57 -3.53 4.90
CA ALA A 64 -30.65 -3.69 6.02
C ALA A 64 -31.09 -4.80 7.00
N ASN A 65 -32.40 -4.93 7.26
CA ASN A 65 -32.90 -6.02 8.11
C ASN A 65 -32.66 -7.40 7.46
N GLN A 66 -32.88 -7.52 6.14
CA GLN A 66 -32.59 -8.78 5.41
C GLN A 66 -31.09 -9.11 5.39
N ARG A 67 -30.25 -8.08 5.35
CA ARG A 67 -28.80 -8.19 5.22
C ARG A 67 -28.06 -8.18 6.55
N PHE A 68 -28.76 -8.04 7.67
CA PHE A 68 -28.16 -7.85 9.00
C PHE A 68 -27.01 -8.81 9.31
N GLY A 69 -27.21 -10.12 9.06
CA GLY A 69 -26.17 -11.12 9.28
C GLY A 69 -24.91 -10.93 8.43
N LEU A 70 -25.08 -10.53 7.15
CA LEU A 70 -23.96 -10.24 6.25
C LEU A 70 -23.23 -8.96 6.66
N ASP A 71 -23.96 -7.91 7.05
CA ASP A 71 -23.36 -6.64 7.42
C ASP A 71 -22.59 -6.75 8.74
N VAL A 72 -23.11 -7.46 9.74
CA VAL A 72 -22.38 -7.74 10.99
C VAL A 72 -21.15 -8.60 10.72
N THR A 73 -21.27 -9.64 9.89
CA THR A 73 -20.12 -10.50 9.52
C THR A 73 -19.04 -9.68 8.83
N ALA A 74 -19.42 -8.84 7.87
CA ALA A 74 -18.47 -7.98 7.17
C ALA A 74 -17.84 -6.94 8.11
N ALA A 75 -18.62 -6.37 9.05
CA ALA A 75 -18.11 -5.44 10.04
C ALA A 75 -17.07 -6.08 10.98
N VAL A 76 -17.29 -7.33 11.41
CA VAL A 76 -16.33 -8.08 12.23
C VAL A 76 -15.06 -8.39 11.44
N ILE A 77 -15.18 -8.83 10.18
CA ILE A 77 -14.02 -9.08 9.31
C ILE A 77 -13.24 -7.77 9.07
N ASN A 78 -13.95 -6.66 8.83
CA ASN A 78 -13.34 -5.34 8.66
C ASN A 78 -12.61 -4.89 9.93
N ALA A 79 -13.19 -5.11 11.11
CA ALA A 79 -12.58 -4.80 12.40
C ALA A 79 -11.28 -5.58 12.61
N LEU A 80 -11.27 -6.88 12.32
CA LEU A 80 -10.06 -7.71 12.35
C LEU A 80 -9.00 -7.21 11.35
N GLY A 81 -9.43 -6.85 10.14
CA GLY A 81 -8.57 -6.24 9.12
C GLY A 81 -7.94 -4.92 9.57
N SER A 82 -8.73 -4.05 10.20
CA SER A 82 -8.27 -2.76 10.75
C SER A 82 -7.27 -2.95 11.89
N LEU A 83 -7.51 -3.89 12.81
CA LEU A 83 -6.58 -4.20 13.89
C LEU A 83 -5.26 -4.78 13.36
N ALA A 84 -5.33 -5.70 12.39
CA ALA A 84 -4.15 -6.27 11.75
C ALA A 84 -3.35 -5.22 10.96
N LEU A 85 -4.04 -4.28 10.31
CA LEU A 85 -3.43 -3.11 9.69
C LEU A 85 -2.71 -2.24 10.72
N ALA A 86 -3.37 -1.90 11.83
CA ALA A 86 -2.78 -1.10 12.89
C ALA A 86 -1.53 -1.78 13.47
N ALA A 87 -1.58 -3.10 13.71
CA ALA A 87 -0.43 -3.88 14.14
C ALA A 87 0.73 -3.85 13.13
N THR A 88 0.42 -3.91 11.83
CA THR A 88 1.40 -3.80 10.75
C THR A 88 2.07 -2.42 10.74
N LEU A 89 1.28 -1.35 10.90
CA LEU A 89 1.79 0.01 10.98
C LEU A 89 2.63 0.24 12.25
N PHE A 90 2.25 -0.34 13.38
CA PHE A 90 3.06 -0.30 14.60
C PHE A 90 4.42 -0.96 14.44
N PHE A 91 4.46 -2.13 13.80
CA PHE A 91 5.72 -2.79 13.51
C PHE A 91 6.63 -1.93 12.63
N LEU A 92 6.08 -1.36 11.55
CA LEU A 92 6.80 -0.42 10.70
C LEU A 92 7.27 0.82 11.46
N LEU A 93 6.41 1.41 12.29
CA LEU A 93 6.76 2.56 13.11
C LEU A 93 7.88 2.24 14.09
N GLY A 94 7.88 1.05 14.69
CA GLY A 94 8.97 0.57 15.54
C GLY A 94 10.29 0.47 14.77
N ALA A 95 10.27 -0.02 13.53
CA ALA A 95 11.44 -0.06 12.66
C ALA A 95 11.91 1.35 12.25
N VAL A 96 10.98 2.28 12.03
CA VAL A 96 11.28 3.70 11.76
C VAL A 96 11.94 4.37 12.97
N ARG A 97 11.37 4.19 14.17
CA ARG A 97 11.88 4.77 15.42
C ARG A 97 13.29 4.32 15.74
N ALA A 98 13.61 3.06 15.48
CA ALA A 98 14.96 2.54 15.68
C ALA A 98 16.02 3.23 14.80
N ARG A 99 15.61 3.77 13.65
CA ARG A 99 16.51 4.41 12.66
C ARG A 99 16.49 5.93 12.72
N ASN A 100 15.39 6.52 13.20
CA ASN A 100 15.21 7.95 13.35
C ASN A 100 14.72 8.31 14.76
N PRO A 101 15.64 8.73 15.66
CA PRO A 101 15.31 9.14 17.02
C PRO A 101 14.40 10.38 17.09
N GLN A 102 14.35 11.20 16.03
CA GLN A 102 13.50 12.39 15.97
C GLN A 102 12.04 12.06 15.60
N SER A 103 11.70 10.78 15.40
CA SER A 103 10.33 10.40 15.09
C SER A 103 9.41 10.62 16.29
N GLN A 104 8.28 11.27 16.03
CA GLN A 104 7.41 11.77 17.08
C GLN A 104 6.65 10.63 17.80
N PRO A 105 6.56 10.65 19.15
CA PRO A 105 5.91 9.59 19.92
C PRO A 105 4.40 9.51 19.64
N PHE A 106 3.76 10.64 19.32
CA PHE A 106 2.31 10.70 19.08
C PHE A 106 1.85 9.85 17.88
N ILE A 107 2.71 9.58 16.89
CA ILE A 107 2.35 8.79 15.70
C ILE A 107 1.87 7.39 16.10
N GLY A 108 2.49 6.79 17.12
CA GLY A 108 2.07 5.48 17.63
C GLY A 108 0.69 5.53 18.28
N VAL A 109 0.40 6.60 19.03
CA VAL A 109 -0.92 6.80 19.64
C VAL A 109 -1.99 6.95 18.57
N VAL A 110 -1.73 7.75 17.53
CA VAL A 110 -2.66 7.98 16.42
C VAL A 110 -2.98 6.68 15.68
N VAL A 111 -1.97 5.85 15.37
CA VAL A 111 -2.16 4.56 14.69
C VAL A 111 -2.98 3.59 15.56
N GLY A 112 -2.63 3.45 16.84
CA GLY A 112 -3.33 2.53 17.73
C GLY A 112 -4.74 2.96 18.03
N LEU A 113 -4.92 4.24 18.38
CA LEU A 113 -6.23 4.79 18.67
C LEU A 113 -7.14 4.75 17.43
N GLY A 114 -6.63 5.15 16.26
CA GLY A 114 -7.38 5.10 15.00
C GLY A 114 -7.81 3.69 14.62
N GLY A 115 -6.90 2.72 14.66
CA GLY A 115 -7.20 1.33 14.30
C GLY A 115 -8.21 0.65 15.23
N VAL A 116 -8.05 0.85 16.55
CA VAL A 116 -8.95 0.29 17.57
C VAL A 116 -10.32 0.96 17.54
N LEU A 117 -10.36 2.29 17.48
CA LEU A 117 -11.64 3.01 17.39
C LEU A 117 -12.38 2.65 16.09
N ALA A 118 -11.68 2.53 14.96
CA ALA A 118 -12.32 2.18 13.68
C ALA A 118 -12.94 0.77 13.74
N ALA A 119 -12.25 -0.17 14.38
CA ALA A 119 -12.75 -1.53 14.59
C ALA A 119 -14.01 -1.54 15.48
N ILE A 120 -13.97 -0.85 16.63
CA ILE A 120 -15.11 -0.81 17.56
C ILE A 120 -16.30 -0.05 16.95
N ALA A 121 -16.05 1.14 16.39
CA ALA A 121 -17.10 1.97 15.82
C ALA A 121 -17.79 1.30 14.63
N GLY A 122 -17.04 0.62 13.76
CA GLY A 122 -17.61 -0.10 12.62
C GLY A 122 -18.55 -1.24 13.04
N VAL A 123 -18.15 -2.04 14.03
CA VAL A 123 -18.99 -3.14 14.55
C VAL A 123 -20.21 -2.59 15.27
N ALA A 124 -20.02 -1.59 16.14
CA ALA A 124 -21.12 -0.95 16.86
C ALA A 124 -22.15 -0.36 15.89
N TYR A 125 -21.69 0.30 14.82
CA TYR A 125 -22.56 0.89 13.81
C TYR A 125 -23.39 -0.17 13.09
N ALA A 126 -22.77 -1.27 12.64
CA ALA A 126 -23.49 -2.37 11.97
C ALA A 126 -24.55 -3.01 12.88
N VAL A 127 -24.23 -3.23 14.16
CA VAL A 127 -25.17 -3.80 15.14
C VAL A 127 -26.34 -2.85 15.41
N ILE A 128 -26.07 -1.56 15.64
CA ILE A 128 -27.10 -0.57 15.97
C ILE A 128 -28.06 -0.34 14.79
N ILE A 129 -27.53 -0.21 13.57
CA ILE A 129 -28.36 -0.09 12.36
C ILE A 129 -29.20 -1.33 12.16
N GLY A 130 -28.62 -2.51 12.38
CA GLY A 130 -29.36 -3.77 12.32
C GLY A 130 -30.52 -3.88 13.30
N ILE A 131 -30.32 -3.51 14.56
CA ILE A 131 -31.37 -3.50 15.58
C ILE A 131 -32.49 -2.53 15.18
N LYS A 132 -32.16 -1.33 14.70
CA LYS A 132 -33.14 -0.34 14.27
C LYS A 132 -33.89 -0.77 13.00
N ALA A 133 -33.21 -1.38 12.05
CA ALA A 133 -33.81 -1.97 10.86
C ALA A 133 -34.81 -3.08 11.24
N HIS A 134 -34.44 -3.92 12.20
CA HIS A 134 -35.33 -4.95 12.72
C HIS A 134 -36.59 -4.37 13.39
N GLN A 135 -36.42 -3.34 14.23
CA GLN A 135 -37.54 -2.62 14.86
C GLN A 135 -38.45 -1.97 13.82
N PHE A 136 -37.89 -1.35 12.79
CA PHE A 136 -38.62 -0.72 11.71
C PHE A 136 -39.51 -1.72 10.95
N VAL A 137 -38.98 -2.91 10.64
CA VAL A 137 -39.72 -3.92 9.87
C VAL A 137 -40.77 -4.65 10.71
N THR A 138 -40.46 -4.98 11.95
CA THR A 138 -41.32 -5.84 12.79
C THR A 138 -42.40 -5.09 13.56
N THR A 139 -42.11 -3.85 13.97
CA THR A 139 -42.95 -3.09 14.92
C THR A 139 -43.38 -1.73 14.36
N GLY A 140 -42.67 -1.22 13.35
CA GLY A 140 -42.92 0.11 12.79
C GLY A 140 -44.02 0.17 11.72
N ALA A 141 -44.57 1.37 11.53
CA ALA A 141 -45.54 1.66 10.46
C ALA A 141 -44.90 1.71 9.05
N GLN A 142 -43.59 1.49 8.96
CA GLN A 142 -42.79 1.51 7.72
C GLN A 142 -42.96 2.80 6.89
N THR A 143 -43.15 3.93 7.57
CA THR A 143 -43.25 5.25 6.92
C THR A 143 -41.91 5.97 6.91
N TYR A 144 -41.74 6.92 5.98
CA TYR A 144 -40.53 7.74 5.89
C TYR A 144 -40.22 8.54 7.18
N GLN A 145 -41.26 9.06 7.86
CA GLN A 145 -41.05 9.85 9.08
C GLN A 145 -40.48 8.99 10.22
N GLU A 146 -40.93 7.74 10.34
CA GLU A 146 -40.41 6.81 11.35
C GLU A 146 -38.99 6.37 10.99
N ALA A 147 -38.73 6.07 9.71
CA ALA A 147 -37.39 5.77 9.22
C ALA A 147 -36.42 6.90 9.59
N ASN A 148 -36.80 8.15 9.31
CA ASN A 148 -36.01 9.33 9.62
C ASN A 148 -35.79 9.52 11.13
N HIS A 149 -36.80 9.28 11.96
CA HIS A 149 -36.67 9.35 13.42
C HIS A 149 -35.68 8.30 13.95
N LEU A 150 -35.75 7.06 13.44
CA LEU A 150 -34.86 5.98 13.85
C LEU A 150 -33.42 6.22 13.39
N THR A 151 -33.18 6.75 12.19
CA THR A 151 -31.82 6.96 11.67
C THR A 151 -31.18 8.28 12.13
N SER A 152 -31.98 9.31 12.41
CA SER A 152 -31.50 10.65 12.81
C SER A 152 -31.32 10.82 14.31
N SER A 153 -31.43 9.75 15.09
CA SER A 153 -31.19 9.80 16.54
C SER A 153 -29.76 10.30 16.84
N GLY A 154 -29.61 11.19 17.82
CA GLY A 154 -28.31 11.78 18.17
C GLY A 154 -27.23 10.75 18.49
N GLY A 155 -27.60 9.55 18.97
CA GLY A 155 -26.67 8.45 19.19
C GLY A 155 -26.04 7.90 17.90
N ILE A 156 -26.78 7.80 16.80
CA ILE A 156 -26.22 7.39 15.50
C ILE A 156 -25.29 8.48 14.99
N VAL A 157 -25.70 9.75 15.05
CA VAL A 157 -24.88 10.87 14.59
C VAL A 157 -23.57 10.91 15.37
N ALA A 158 -23.62 10.78 16.71
CA ALA A 158 -22.42 10.71 17.54
C ALA A 158 -21.52 9.53 17.17
N LEU A 159 -22.10 8.34 16.97
CA LEU A 159 -21.34 7.16 16.55
C LEU A 159 -20.70 7.33 15.17
N GLN A 160 -21.40 7.95 14.23
CA GLN A 160 -20.90 8.26 12.90
C GLN A 160 -19.74 9.25 12.96
N LEU A 161 -19.83 10.30 13.79
CA LEU A 161 -18.75 11.25 14.02
C LEU A 161 -17.53 10.56 14.66
N VAL A 162 -17.74 9.65 15.62
CA VAL A 162 -16.66 8.84 16.19
C VAL A 162 -16.02 7.95 15.13
N GLY A 163 -16.81 7.31 14.27
CA GLY A 163 -16.33 6.50 13.14
C GLY A 163 -15.48 7.31 12.15
N GLN A 164 -15.94 8.51 11.78
CA GLN A 164 -15.18 9.42 10.91
C GLN A 164 -13.90 9.91 11.57
N GLY A 165 -13.94 10.26 12.86
CA GLY A 165 -12.76 10.64 13.63
C GLY A 165 -11.74 9.50 13.72
N ALA A 166 -12.21 8.26 13.91
CA ALA A 166 -11.37 7.07 13.92
C ALA A 166 -10.71 6.82 12.55
N ALA A 167 -11.48 6.95 11.46
CA ALA A 167 -10.98 6.85 10.10
C ALA A 167 -9.91 7.93 9.80
N LEU A 168 -10.12 9.16 10.27
CA LEU A 168 -9.16 10.26 10.15
C LEU A 168 -7.86 9.98 10.89
N LEU A 169 -7.93 9.50 12.13
CA LEU A 169 -6.76 9.12 12.90
C LEU A 169 -6.00 7.99 12.22
N LEU A 170 -6.71 6.95 11.77
CA LEU A 170 -6.09 5.82 11.08
C LEU A 170 -5.42 6.25 9.77
N ALA A 171 -6.09 7.07 8.96
CA ALA A 171 -5.57 7.64 7.72
C ALA A 171 -4.29 8.46 7.97
N LEU A 172 -4.33 9.37 8.95
CA LEU A 172 -3.18 10.19 9.32
C LEU A 172 -2.01 9.32 9.79
N GLY A 173 -2.28 8.35 10.68
CA GLY A 173 -1.28 7.39 11.15
C GLY A 173 -0.63 6.61 9.99
N PHE A 174 -1.45 6.12 9.06
CA PHE A 174 -1.00 5.41 7.86
C PHE A 174 -0.06 6.27 7.00
N VAL A 175 -0.45 7.51 6.70
CA VAL A 175 0.34 8.45 5.91
C VAL A 175 1.68 8.77 6.61
N LEU A 176 1.63 9.09 7.90
CA LEU A 176 2.81 9.46 8.69
C LEU A 176 3.81 8.30 8.79
N VAL A 177 3.32 7.07 9.01
CA VAL A 177 4.17 5.86 9.03
C VAL A 177 4.77 5.61 7.65
N SER A 178 3.98 5.72 6.58
CA SER A 178 4.46 5.53 5.19
C SER A 178 5.55 6.53 4.83
N LEU A 179 5.37 7.80 5.19
CA LEU A 179 6.35 8.86 4.99
C LEU A 179 7.63 8.59 5.80
N GLY A 180 7.49 8.23 7.07
CA GLY A 180 8.61 7.91 7.96
C GLY A 180 9.44 6.74 7.43
N ALA A 181 8.78 5.64 7.06
CA ALA A 181 9.41 4.43 6.52
C ALA A 181 10.06 4.66 5.15
N MET A 182 9.51 5.53 4.31
CA MET A 182 10.18 5.95 3.07
C MET A 182 11.43 6.80 3.36
N ARG A 183 11.36 7.72 4.32
CA ARG A 183 12.49 8.60 4.69
C ARG A 183 13.69 7.82 5.21
N VAL A 184 13.45 6.80 6.04
CA VAL A 184 14.53 5.95 6.58
C VAL A 184 14.97 4.84 5.61
N GLY A 185 14.31 4.70 4.46
CA GLY A 185 14.65 3.70 3.44
C GLY A 185 14.15 2.28 3.71
N LEU A 186 13.19 2.10 4.61
CA LEU A 186 12.50 0.81 4.84
C LEU A 186 11.50 0.49 3.72
N LEU A 187 10.92 1.52 3.12
CA LEU A 187 10.04 1.44 1.97
C LEU A 187 10.72 2.05 0.74
N THR A 188 10.52 1.45 -0.43
CA THR A 188 10.85 2.12 -1.69
C THR A 188 9.97 3.36 -1.88
N ARG A 189 10.41 4.35 -2.67
CA ARG A 189 9.63 5.58 -2.89
C ARG A 189 8.24 5.27 -3.47
N PHE A 190 8.15 4.35 -4.42
CA PHE A 190 6.88 3.89 -4.99
C PHE A 190 5.94 3.35 -3.91
N MET A 191 6.46 2.48 -3.04
CA MET A 191 5.68 1.88 -1.95
C MET A 191 5.27 2.91 -0.89
N GLY A 192 6.11 3.91 -0.63
CA GLY A 192 5.79 5.05 0.22
C GLY A 192 4.65 5.91 -0.34
N TYR A 193 4.71 6.27 -1.63
CA TYR A 193 3.62 7.02 -2.28
C TYR A 193 2.32 6.22 -2.35
N LEU A 194 2.39 4.94 -2.70
CA LEU A 194 1.21 4.06 -2.65
C LEU A 194 0.61 3.99 -1.25
N GLY A 195 1.43 3.92 -0.20
CA GLY A 195 0.95 3.90 1.17
C GLY A 195 0.28 5.21 1.57
N MET A 196 0.84 6.35 1.18
CA MET A 196 0.21 7.65 1.43
C MET A 196 -1.13 7.78 0.68
N LEU A 197 -1.20 7.35 -0.58
CA LEU A 197 -2.46 7.32 -1.34
C LEU A 197 -3.49 6.38 -0.70
N ALA A 198 -3.07 5.18 -0.27
CA ALA A 198 -3.94 4.24 0.44
C ALA A 198 -4.50 4.85 1.73
N GLY A 199 -3.66 5.53 2.52
CA GLY A 199 -4.09 6.22 3.73
C GLY A 199 -5.10 7.34 3.46
N VAL A 200 -4.89 8.15 2.43
CA VAL A 200 -5.85 9.20 2.03
C VAL A 200 -7.17 8.60 1.54
N LEU A 201 -7.14 7.48 0.82
CA LEU A 201 -8.34 6.79 0.35
C LEU A 201 -9.20 6.18 1.47
N ILE A 202 -8.68 6.04 2.70
CA ILE A 202 -9.50 5.68 3.86
C ILE A 202 -10.54 6.77 4.16
N LEU A 203 -10.18 8.05 3.94
CA LEU A 203 -11.08 9.18 4.14
C LEU A 203 -12.07 9.37 2.98
N PHE A 204 -11.58 9.11 1.77
CA PHE A 204 -12.36 9.26 0.55
C PHE A 204 -12.68 7.88 0.02
N GLN A 205 -13.81 7.31 0.46
CA GLN A 205 -14.38 6.06 -0.06
C GLN A 205 -14.93 6.23 -1.49
N ILE A 206 -14.10 6.73 -2.41
CA ILE A 206 -14.43 6.89 -3.83
C ILE A 206 -14.67 5.51 -4.45
N THR A 207 -13.90 4.52 -3.99
CA THR A 207 -14.05 3.13 -4.38
C THR A 207 -14.57 2.33 -3.20
N GLN A 208 -15.69 1.66 -3.40
CA GLN A 208 -16.32 0.78 -2.41
C GLN A 208 -15.41 -0.41 -2.01
N VAL A 209 -14.46 -0.78 -2.89
CA VAL A 209 -13.45 -1.82 -2.63
C VAL A 209 -12.07 -1.19 -2.41
N PRO A 210 -11.37 -1.45 -1.29
CA PRO A 210 -10.09 -0.82 -0.95
C PRO A 210 -8.90 -1.50 -1.68
N VAL A 211 -8.96 -1.57 -3.01
CA VAL A 211 -7.99 -2.31 -3.84
C VAL A 211 -6.55 -1.83 -3.64
N VAL A 212 -6.35 -0.51 -3.56
CA VAL A 212 -5.02 0.11 -3.38
C VAL A 212 -4.42 -0.29 -2.03
N GLN A 213 -5.24 -0.27 -0.97
CA GLN A 213 -4.82 -0.64 0.37
C GLN A 213 -4.53 -2.14 0.48
N GLY A 214 -5.39 -2.99 -0.09
CA GLY A 214 -5.18 -4.43 -0.17
C GLY A 214 -3.89 -4.78 -0.92
N TYR A 215 -3.68 -4.19 -2.08
CA TYR A 215 -2.43 -4.34 -2.84
C TYR A 215 -1.21 -3.91 -2.04
N TRP A 216 -1.27 -2.76 -1.37
CA TRP A 216 -0.17 -2.26 -0.56
C TRP A 216 0.15 -3.20 0.61
N LEU A 217 -0.85 -3.73 1.30
CA LEU A 217 -0.66 -4.68 2.40
C LEU A 217 -0.05 -6.00 1.93
N LEU A 218 -0.50 -6.52 0.79
CA LEU A 218 0.07 -7.73 0.18
C LEU A 218 1.51 -7.50 -0.30
N ALA A 219 1.80 -6.36 -0.90
CA ALA A 219 3.15 -6.00 -1.29
C ALA A 219 4.08 -5.84 -0.07
N LEU A 220 3.58 -5.29 1.04
CA LEU A 220 4.31 -5.24 2.31
C LEU A 220 4.56 -6.64 2.88
N ALA A 221 3.55 -7.50 2.87
CA ALA A 221 3.71 -8.89 3.29
C ALA A 221 4.81 -9.57 2.48
N TYR A 222 4.79 -9.41 1.16
CA TYR A 222 5.83 -9.94 0.27
C TYR A 222 7.22 -9.34 0.59
N LEU A 223 7.30 -8.03 0.84
CA LEU A 223 8.54 -7.35 1.25
C LEU A 223 9.11 -7.92 2.55
N PHE A 224 8.26 -8.20 3.54
CA PHE A 224 8.68 -8.75 4.82
C PHE A 224 9.27 -10.16 4.70
N THR A 225 8.88 -10.95 3.69
CA THR A 225 9.52 -12.25 3.41
C THR A 225 10.97 -12.15 2.92
N GLY A 226 11.44 -10.95 2.54
CA GLY A 226 12.80 -10.73 2.05
C GLY A 226 13.03 -11.09 0.57
N ARG A 227 11.99 -11.50 -0.16
CA ARG A 227 12.05 -11.92 -1.57
C ARG A 227 11.69 -10.82 -2.57
N TRP A 228 11.87 -9.55 -2.20
CA TRP A 228 11.45 -8.42 -3.04
C TRP A 228 12.19 -8.40 -4.39
N PRO A 229 11.51 -8.22 -5.54
CA PRO A 229 12.09 -8.53 -6.86
C PRO A 229 13.26 -7.61 -7.24
N THR A 230 13.23 -6.37 -6.77
CA THR A 230 14.29 -5.38 -7.00
C THR A 230 15.33 -5.34 -5.87
N GLY A 231 15.32 -6.34 -4.98
CA GLY A 231 16.15 -6.40 -3.78
C GLY A 231 15.47 -5.76 -2.56
N VAL A 232 15.80 -6.28 -1.37
CA VAL A 232 15.30 -5.75 -0.10
C VAL A 232 15.91 -4.37 0.15
N PRO A 233 15.14 -3.37 0.61
CA PRO A 233 15.66 -2.05 0.94
C PRO A 233 16.87 -2.09 1.88
N PRO A 234 17.90 -1.25 1.69
CA PRO A 234 19.19 -1.37 2.36
C PRO A 234 19.05 -1.18 3.87
N ALA A 235 18.10 -0.36 4.31
CA ALA A 235 17.81 -0.14 5.73
C ALA A 235 17.39 -1.42 6.47
N TRP A 236 16.87 -2.43 5.77
CA TRP A 236 16.57 -3.75 6.34
C TRP A 236 17.81 -4.64 6.50
N ARG A 237 18.93 -4.30 5.85
CA ARG A 237 20.20 -5.03 5.93
C ARG A 237 21.19 -4.34 6.85
N SER A 238 21.34 -3.02 6.72
CA SER A 238 22.30 -2.26 7.52
C SER A 238 21.76 -1.86 8.89
N GLY A 239 20.43 -1.86 9.08
CA GLY A 239 19.82 -1.39 10.33
C GLY A 239 19.95 0.12 10.54
N GLN A 240 20.57 0.83 9.60
CA GLN A 240 20.83 2.26 9.64
C GLN A 240 19.92 3.01 8.65
N THR A 241 19.84 4.33 8.83
CA THR A 241 19.10 5.20 7.89
C THR A 241 19.88 5.33 6.59
N GLU A 242 19.44 4.58 5.57
CA GLU A 242 19.96 4.70 4.20
C GLU A 242 18.83 5.08 3.24
N LYS A 243 18.85 6.33 2.78
CA LYS A 243 17.83 6.83 1.85
C LYS A 243 17.88 6.05 0.53
N TRP A 244 16.73 5.55 0.09
CA TRP A 244 16.66 4.83 -1.20
C TRP A 244 17.01 5.76 -2.38
N PRO A 245 17.94 5.35 -3.27
CA PRO A 245 18.36 6.15 -4.42
C PRO A 245 17.15 6.45 -5.32
N SER A 246 17.13 7.64 -5.93
CA SER A 246 16.03 8.01 -6.83
C SER A 246 16.00 7.11 -8.07
N SER A 247 14.84 6.98 -8.72
CA SER A 247 14.76 6.24 -9.99
C SER A 247 15.64 6.86 -11.08
N GLN A 248 15.90 8.17 -11.01
CA GLN A 248 16.84 8.87 -11.87
C GLN A 248 18.27 8.46 -11.54
N GLU A 249 18.68 8.47 -10.28
CA GLU A 249 20.02 8.00 -9.84
C GLU A 249 20.25 6.52 -10.18
N LEU A 250 19.24 5.65 -10.03
CA LEU A 250 19.32 4.25 -10.43
C LEU A 250 19.46 4.07 -11.95
N ARG A 251 18.86 4.98 -12.73
CA ARG A 251 18.97 4.97 -14.19
C ARG A 251 20.34 5.51 -14.63
N GLU A 252 20.82 6.57 -13.99
CA GLU A 252 22.17 7.10 -14.18
C GLU A 252 23.24 6.10 -13.78
N ARG A 253 23.08 5.37 -12.66
CA ARG A 253 23.98 4.28 -12.27
C ARG A 253 23.99 3.16 -13.30
N ARG A 254 22.83 2.78 -13.85
CA ARG A 254 22.74 1.79 -14.93
C ARG A 254 23.38 2.28 -16.23
N ILE A 255 23.16 3.54 -16.61
CA ILE A 255 23.77 4.15 -17.79
C ILE A 255 25.28 4.24 -17.62
N ARG A 256 25.76 4.65 -16.44
CA ARG A 256 27.20 4.72 -16.11
C ARG A 256 27.85 3.32 -16.11
N ALA A 257 27.18 2.32 -15.55
CA ALA A 257 27.66 0.93 -15.57
C ALA A 257 27.66 0.34 -16.98
N ALA A 258 26.65 0.65 -17.81
CA ALA A 258 26.61 0.24 -19.21
C ALA A 258 27.68 0.94 -20.05
N GLY A 259 27.92 2.23 -19.82
CA GLY A 259 28.99 3.00 -20.46
C GLY A 259 30.39 2.52 -20.06
N ALA A 260 30.60 2.14 -18.80
CA ALA A 260 31.86 1.56 -18.33
C ALA A 260 32.14 0.19 -18.97
N LYS A 261 31.11 -0.65 -19.16
CA LYS A 261 31.24 -1.92 -19.87
C LYS A 261 31.51 -1.73 -21.37
N ALA A 262 30.86 -0.76 -22.01
CA ALA A 262 31.09 -0.46 -23.42
C ALA A 262 32.47 0.19 -23.71
N GLY A 263 33.05 0.91 -22.74
CA GLY A 263 34.39 1.49 -22.84
C GLY A 263 35.55 0.51 -22.58
N GLY A 264 35.28 -0.66 -21.99
CA GLY A 264 36.29 -1.67 -21.66
C GLY A 264 36.73 -2.54 -22.85
N ASP A 265 35.87 -2.75 -23.84
CA ASP A 265 36.13 -3.61 -25.02
C ASP A 265 36.75 -2.85 -26.22
N GLY A 266 37.15 -1.58 -26.04
CA GLY A 266 37.65 -0.72 -27.12
C GLY A 266 39.14 -0.88 -27.48
N ARG A 267 39.93 -1.68 -26.74
CA ARG A 267 41.37 -1.87 -26.99
C ARG A 267 41.69 -3.25 -27.59
N SER A 268 41.09 -3.55 -28.74
CA SER A 268 41.67 -4.50 -29.73
C SER A 268 41.02 -4.31 -31.11
N ARG A 269 40.93 -3.07 -31.59
CA ARG A 269 40.73 -2.86 -33.03
C ARG A 269 42.10 -2.95 -33.70
N ARG A 270 42.47 -4.19 -34.04
CA ARG A 270 43.59 -4.57 -34.91
C ARG A 270 43.64 -3.61 -36.11
N ALA A 271 44.79 -2.97 -36.32
CA ALA A 271 45.04 -2.12 -37.47
C ALA A 271 44.79 -2.91 -38.78
N PRO A 272 44.16 -2.32 -39.81
CA PRO A 272 44.03 -2.97 -41.10
C PRO A 272 45.42 -3.03 -41.77
N ALA A 273 45.83 -4.23 -42.15
CA ALA A 273 47.04 -4.48 -42.94
C ALA A 273 46.83 -3.97 -44.40
N PRO A 274 47.88 -3.47 -45.07
CA PRO A 274 47.77 -2.90 -46.41
C PRO A 274 47.55 -3.98 -47.49
N GLU A 275 46.73 -3.64 -48.48
CA GLU A 275 46.38 -4.44 -49.66
C GLU A 275 47.60 -4.71 -50.57
N PRO A 276 47.67 -5.89 -51.21
CA PRO A 276 48.46 -6.07 -52.42
C PRO A 276 47.59 -5.93 -53.69
N VAL A 277 48.14 -5.17 -54.62
CA VAL A 277 47.68 -4.89 -55.99
C VAL A 277 48.02 -6.06 -56.91
N THR A 278 47.07 -6.54 -57.72
CA THR A 278 47.36 -7.21 -59.01
C THR A 278 46.26 -6.94 -60.05
N THR A 279 46.72 -6.59 -61.25
CA THR A 279 46.01 -6.21 -62.51
C THR A 279 46.19 -7.38 -63.54
N PRO A 280 45.59 -7.44 -64.77
CA PRO A 280 44.17 -7.56 -65.18
C PRO A 280 43.82 -8.73 -66.18
N ALA A 281 42.49 -8.96 -66.38
CA ALA A 281 41.71 -9.36 -67.60
C ALA A 281 41.68 -10.82 -68.18
N PRO A 282 40.65 -11.26 -68.97
CA PRO A 282 39.29 -10.72 -69.22
C PRO A 282 38.09 -11.74 -69.21
N SER A 283 36.88 -11.16 -69.06
CA SER A 283 35.58 -11.42 -69.73
C SER A 283 34.86 -12.78 -69.69
N SER A 284 33.71 -12.81 -69.00
CA SER A 284 32.39 -13.02 -69.66
C SER A 284 31.19 -12.66 -68.75
N ALA A 285 30.31 -11.81 -69.30
CA ALA A 285 28.84 -11.72 -69.15
C ALA A 285 28.14 -11.45 -67.78
N THR A 286 27.96 -10.15 -67.51
CA THR A 286 26.82 -9.31 -67.02
C THR A 286 25.37 -9.90 -67.01
N PRO A 287 24.32 -9.23 -66.43
CA PRO A 287 24.12 -8.48 -65.15
C PRO A 287 22.80 -8.85 -64.38
N ALA A 288 22.61 -8.34 -63.14
CA ALA A 288 21.52 -7.37 -62.79
C ALA A 288 21.31 -7.18 -61.27
N SER A 289 21.28 -5.89 -60.85
CA SER A 289 20.45 -5.26 -59.80
C SER A 289 20.61 -5.74 -58.33
N GLY A 290 20.78 -4.91 -57.30
CA GLY A 290 20.61 -3.48 -57.12
C GLY A 290 20.45 -3.20 -55.61
N ALA A 291 21.06 -2.10 -55.15
CA ALA A 291 21.28 -1.69 -53.77
C ALA A 291 20.04 -1.36 -52.92
N GLY A 292 20.22 -1.22 -51.59
CA GLY A 292 19.37 -0.29 -50.82
C GLY A 292 19.25 -0.51 -49.31
N ARG A 293 20.15 0.12 -48.55
CA ARG A 293 19.99 0.40 -47.11
C ARG A 293 18.83 1.37 -46.85
N GLY A 294 18.04 1.08 -45.81
CA GLY A 294 17.52 2.04 -44.81
C GLY A 294 16.52 3.12 -45.25
N ALA A 295 15.29 3.07 -44.70
CA ALA A 295 14.51 4.30 -44.47
C ALA A 295 13.48 4.11 -43.34
N GLN A 296 13.72 4.81 -42.23
CA GLN A 296 12.81 5.02 -41.10
C GLN A 296 11.52 5.71 -41.58
N LYS A 297 10.36 5.10 -41.34
CA LYS A 297 9.05 5.68 -41.68
C LYS A 297 8.54 6.53 -40.53
N ARG A 298 8.85 7.83 -40.58
CA ARG A 298 8.34 8.89 -39.68
C ARG A 298 6.90 9.26 -40.11
N LYS A 299 5.89 8.82 -39.36
CA LYS A 299 4.45 9.05 -39.65
C LYS A 299 4.03 10.43 -39.13
N ARG A 300 3.80 11.39 -40.03
CA ARG A 300 3.31 12.76 -39.74
C ARG A 300 1.84 12.89 -40.17
N LYS A 301 1.04 13.52 -39.30
CA LYS A 301 -0.37 13.92 -39.37
C LYS A 301 -0.82 14.62 -40.68
N ARG A 302 -2.07 14.34 -41.10
CA ARG A 302 -3.07 15.26 -41.70
C ARG A 302 -4.45 14.71 -41.32
N ARG A 303 -5.24 15.35 -40.44
CA ARG A 303 -6.22 16.43 -40.71
C ARG A 303 -6.99 16.23 -42.02
N LYS A 304 -8.20 15.71 -41.89
CA LYS A 304 -9.42 16.35 -42.40
C LYS A 304 -10.37 16.47 -41.22
#